data_AF-A0A7M7R8S0-F1
#
_entry.id   AF-A0A7M7R8S0-F1
#
_cell.length_a   1.000
_cell.length_b   1.000
_cell.length_c   1.000
_cell.angle_alpha   90.00
_cell.angle_beta   90.00
_cell.angle_gamma   90.00
#
_symmetry.space_group_name_H-M   'P 1'
#
loop_
_entity.id
_entity.type
_entity.pdbx_description
1 polymer ?
#
loop_
_entity_poly.entity_id
_entity_poly.type
_entity_poly.pdbx_seq_one_letter_code
_entity_poly.pdbx_strand_id
1 'polypeptide(L)'
;MNKLLTTSIKEVSQKISIGDVRPSDITKASVKVTSIIKPLNAYITVTDETAKKHAESSDLRQKNHNLLGRLDGIPIAIKDNYCIKEHLTTCASKMLSKFIPPYNATVYQRLKDAGAVLIGKTNLDEFAMGSGTIDSYYGPTKNLWNSDVLTKFYSCNKHKECIKQNTDANLWHIAGGSSGGSAVAVISGSCYGAIGSDTGGSTRNPASYCGLIGLKPTYGLVSRYGLIPLVNSMDVPGILTRNVDDSVLILNTIAGPDKLDSTCLQKEYIPFEIADTINISDLRIGIPKEYKEKNLSPEIQKCWDEVSQYLKEGGASLFTVSLPYTNYSIMCYSVLNRCDIASNLACYDGIEYGYRSNEWNSVYDMYKKTRSEGFGKIVKERILVGNYFLLEENYEEYYVKAMKIRRLISEDFNAIWNNNIDLLLTPTTLTEAPKYNDFISMDNQTQCSIQDYCTQPANMAGIPAVNIPIKLSKNNLPLSLQLMASPFNEKILLTVAKWIEQRVQFPKLELKDIYLLE
;
A
#
# COMPACT_ATOMS: atom_id res chain seq x y z
N MET A 1 2.49 -23.37 -15.09
CA MET A 1 3.12 -22.47 -14.10
C MET A 1 2.56 -21.04 -14.19
N ASN A 2 2.47 -20.44 -15.38
CA ASN A 2 2.15 -19.01 -15.54
C ASN A 2 0.83 -18.57 -14.92
N LYS A 3 -0.24 -19.35 -15.14
CA LYS A 3 -1.55 -19.11 -14.52
C LYS A 3 -1.52 -19.17 -12.99
N LEU A 4 -0.65 -20.01 -12.42
CA LEU A 4 -0.52 -20.19 -10.97
C LEU A 4 0.02 -18.93 -10.28
N LEU A 5 0.86 -18.13 -10.96
CA LEU A 5 1.45 -16.92 -10.37
C LEU A 5 0.43 -15.82 -10.07
N THR A 6 -0.75 -15.87 -10.69
CA THR A 6 -1.82 -14.89 -10.50
C THR A 6 -3.05 -15.47 -9.79
N THR A 7 -3.03 -16.74 -9.36
CA THR A 7 -4.08 -17.32 -8.50
C THR A 7 -4.03 -16.78 -7.07
N SER A 8 -5.02 -17.18 -6.25
CA SER A 8 -5.04 -16.91 -4.82
C SER A 8 -3.96 -17.69 -4.07
N ILE A 9 -3.56 -17.23 -2.88
CA ILE A 9 -2.65 -17.95 -1.99
C ILE A 9 -3.30 -19.27 -1.56
N LYS A 10 -4.61 -19.30 -1.33
CA LYS A 10 -5.37 -20.51 -0.99
C LYS A 10 -5.17 -21.61 -2.05
N GLU A 11 -5.30 -21.29 -3.33
CA GLU A 11 -5.13 -22.27 -4.42
C GLU A 11 -3.69 -22.78 -4.54
N VAL A 12 -2.69 -21.88 -4.52
CA VAL A 12 -1.29 -22.29 -4.67
C VAL A 12 -0.78 -23.05 -3.44
N SER A 13 -1.18 -22.65 -2.23
CA SER A 13 -0.79 -23.33 -0.98
C SER A 13 -1.39 -24.74 -0.89
N GLN A 14 -2.61 -24.96 -1.39
CA GLN A 14 -3.18 -26.30 -1.52
C GLN A 14 -2.34 -27.19 -2.45
N LYS A 15 -1.92 -26.66 -3.60
CA LYS A 15 -1.04 -27.38 -4.55
C LYS A 15 0.33 -27.70 -3.96
N ILE A 16 0.90 -26.78 -3.18
CA ILE A 16 2.12 -27.04 -2.42
C ILE A 16 1.86 -28.13 -1.37
N SER A 17 0.78 -28.06 -0.60
CA SER A 17 0.49 -29.02 0.46
C SER A 17 0.36 -30.47 -0.03
N ILE A 18 -0.16 -30.68 -1.25
CA ILE A 18 -0.32 -32.03 -1.84
C ILE A 18 0.86 -32.48 -2.70
N GLY A 19 1.88 -31.62 -2.88
CA GLY A 19 3.08 -31.95 -3.66
C GLY A 19 2.95 -31.76 -5.18
N ASP A 20 1.84 -31.18 -5.67
CA ASP A 20 1.62 -30.89 -7.10
C ASP A 20 2.64 -29.87 -7.64
N VAL A 21 3.08 -28.94 -6.79
CA VAL A 21 3.98 -27.85 -7.15
C VAL A 21 4.98 -27.63 -6.03
N ARG A 22 6.26 -27.42 -6.38
CA ARG A 22 7.30 -27.09 -5.41
C ARG A 22 7.39 -25.58 -5.18
N PRO A 23 7.56 -25.12 -3.92
CA PRO A 23 7.94 -23.73 -3.60
C PRO A 23 9.08 -23.17 -4.46
N SER A 24 10.12 -23.98 -4.75
CA SER A 24 11.23 -23.57 -5.62
C SER A 24 10.80 -23.19 -7.03
N ASP A 25 9.84 -23.91 -7.61
CA ASP A 25 9.41 -23.72 -8.99
C ASP A 25 8.57 -22.44 -9.13
N ILE A 26 7.70 -22.19 -8.16
CA ILE A 26 6.93 -20.95 -8.06
C ILE A 26 7.87 -19.77 -7.88
N THR A 27 8.84 -19.89 -6.97
CA THR A 27 9.82 -18.83 -6.68
C THR A 27 10.66 -18.49 -7.90
N LYS A 28 11.18 -19.50 -8.62
CA LYS A 28 11.93 -19.31 -9.86
C LYS A 28 11.10 -18.56 -10.92
N ALA A 29 9.82 -18.92 -11.06
CA ALA A 29 8.91 -18.27 -11.98
C ALA A 29 8.61 -16.81 -11.55
N SER A 30 8.38 -16.56 -10.26
CA SER A 30 8.22 -15.21 -9.68
C SER A 30 9.45 -14.32 -9.94
N VAL A 31 10.66 -14.81 -9.72
CA VAL A 31 11.91 -14.09 -10.04
C VAL A 31 12.02 -13.81 -11.55
N LYS A 32 11.63 -14.75 -12.42
CA LYS A 32 11.60 -14.48 -13.87
C LYS A 32 10.61 -13.35 -14.21
N VAL A 33 9.46 -13.25 -13.53
CA VAL A 33 8.50 -12.15 -13.73
C VAL A 33 9.11 -10.80 -13.32
N THR A 34 9.94 -10.71 -12.26
CA THR A 34 10.60 -9.44 -11.89
C THR A 34 11.45 -8.89 -13.04
N SER A 35 12.07 -9.77 -13.83
CA SER A 35 12.82 -9.40 -15.03
C SER A 35 11.91 -8.90 -16.15
N ILE A 36 10.75 -9.54 -16.37
CA ILE A 36 9.74 -9.12 -17.36
C ILE A 36 9.21 -7.72 -17.05
N ILE A 37 8.93 -7.43 -15.78
CA ILE A 37 8.36 -6.15 -15.35
C ILE A 37 9.41 -5.08 -15.04
N LYS A 38 10.70 -5.35 -15.27
CA LYS A 38 11.79 -4.37 -15.06
C LYS A 38 11.50 -3.00 -15.70
N PRO A 39 10.91 -2.88 -16.91
CA PRO A 39 10.53 -1.58 -17.49
C PRO A 39 9.50 -0.77 -16.68
N LEU A 40 8.77 -1.41 -15.76
CA LEU A 40 7.81 -0.77 -14.86
C LEU A 40 8.45 -0.32 -13.54
N ASN A 41 9.69 -0.70 -13.27
CA ASN A 41 10.50 -0.28 -12.12
C ASN A 41 9.87 -0.56 -10.74
N ALA A 42 9.23 -1.72 -10.59
CA ALA A 42 8.52 -2.11 -9.35
C ALA A 42 9.45 -2.43 -8.16
N TYR A 43 10.69 -2.85 -8.43
CA TYR A 43 11.66 -3.28 -7.42
C TYR A 43 12.90 -2.39 -7.44
N ILE A 44 13.37 -2.00 -6.24
CA ILE A 44 14.70 -1.40 -6.07
C ILE A 44 15.74 -2.52 -5.98
N THR A 45 15.44 -3.55 -5.18
CA THR A 45 16.32 -4.72 -5.00
C THR A 45 15.51 -5.99 -5.17
N VAL A 46 15.91 -6.86 -6.09
CA VAL A 46 15.41 -8.24 -6.17
C VAL A 46 16.35 -9.14 -5.36
N THR A 47 15.81 -10.05 -4.55
CA THR A 47 16.57 -10.85 -3.59
C THR A 47 16.71 -12.31 -4.02
N ASP A 48 17.13 -12.56 -5.26
CA ASP A 48 17.17 -13.88 -5.92
C ASP A 48 17.76 -14.99 -5.04
N GLU A 49 18.95 -14.76 -4.46
CA GLU A 49 19.63 -15.75 -3.61
C GLU A 49 18.88 -16.04 -2.31
N THR A 50 18.24 -15.02 -1.72
CA THR A 50 17.44 -15.20 -0.49
C THR A 50 16.11 -15.87 -0.80
N ALA A 51 15.48 -15.49 -1.91
CA ALA A 51 14.27 -16.12 -2.41
C ALA A 51 14.50 -17.62 -2.62
N LYS A 52 15.61 -17.97 -3.28
CA LYS A 52 16.02 -19.37 -3.51
C LYS A 52 16.20 -20.13 -2.20
N LYS A 53 16.97 -19.59 -1.24
CA LYS A 53 17.20 -20.24 0.07
C LYS A 53 15.91 -20.44 0.86
N HIS A 54 15.03 -19.45 0.87
CA HIS A 54 13.72 -19.56 1.52
C HIS A 54 12.89 -20.67 0.87
N ALA A 55 12.83 -20.70 -0.46
CA ALA A 55 12.08 -21.70 -1.20
C ALA A 55 12.64 -23.12 -1.03
N GLU A 56 13.96 -23.30 -1.04
CA GLU A 56 14.61 -24.59 -0.74
C GLU A 56 14.29 -25.08 0.68
N SER A 57 14.22 -24.16 1.64
CA SER A 57 13.79 -24.50 3.02
C SER A 57 12.33 -24.95 3.05
N SER A 58 11.45 -24.31 2.28
CA SER A 58 10.05 -24.72 2.12
C SER A 58 9.90 -26.05 1.37
N ASP A 59 10.72 -26.33 0.36
CA ASP A 59 10.75 -27.62 -0.34
C ASP A 59 11.11 -28.76 0.62
N LEU A 60 12.13 -28.55 1.48
CA LEU A 60 12.48 -29.52 2.52
C LEU A 60 11.31 -29.73 3.48
N ARG A 61 10.59 -28.66 3.82
CA ARG A 61 9.41 -28.78 4.70
C ARG A 61 8.24 -29.50 4.04
N GLN A 62 8.00 -29.23 2.75
CA GLN A 62 7.02 -29.95 1.94
C GLN A 62 7.33 -31.45 1.89
N LYS A 63 8.58 -31.80 1.57
CA LYS A 63 9.04 -33.21 1.46
C LYS A 63 8.88 -33.98 2.78
N ASN A 64 9.07 -33.30 3.91
CA ASN A 64 8.95 -33.89 5.24
C ASN A 64 7.54 -33.76 5.85
N HIS A 65 6.55 -33.28 5.08
CA HIS A 65 5.17 -33.04 5.53
C HIS A 65 5.06 -32.15 6.78
N ASN A 66 5.93 -31.14 6.91
CA ASN A 66 5.97 -30.21 8.05
C ASN A 66 5.98 -28.73 7.61
N LEU A 67 5.15 -28.39 6.62
CA LEU A 67 4.89 -27.00 6.23
C LEU A 67 4.35 -26.18 7.41
N LEU A 68 4.76 -24.92 7.49
CA LEU A 68 4.45 -23.99 8.59
C LEU A 68 3.05 -23.38 8.51
N GLY A 69 2.37 -23.51 7.36
CA GLY A 69 1.03 -22.99 7.13
C GLY A 69 0.80 -22.59 5.67
N ARG A 70 -0.28 -21.84 5.40
CA ARG A 70 -0.67 -21.44 4.04
C ARG A 70 0.30 -20.46 3.36
N LEU A 71 1.18 -19.79 4.12
CA LEU A 71 2.20 -18.87 3.59
C LEU A 71 3.56 -19.54 3.34
N ASP A 72 3.73 -20.80 3.73
CA ASP A 72 5.00 -21.49 3.59
C ASP A 72 5.32 -21.72 2.11
N GLY A 73 6.44 -21.16 1.64
CA GLY A 73 6.86 -21.23 0.25
C GLY A 73 6.20 -20.20 -0.66
N ILE A 74 5.43 -19.25 -0.13
CA ILE A 74 4.70 -18.26 -0.91
C ILE A 74 5.55 -17.00 -1.16
N PRO A 75 5.78 -16.59 -2.42
CA PRO A 75 6.41 -15.33 -2.79
C PRO A 75 5.70 -14.08 -2.28
N ILE A 76 6.41 -13.24 -1.54
CA ILE A 76 5.96 -11.92 -1.06
C ILE A 76 7.00 -10.84 -1.36
N ALA A 77 6.54 -9.60 -1.47
CA ALA A 77 7.40 -8.43 -1.62
C ALA A 77 7.24 -7.45 -0.45
N ILE A 78 8.29 -6.72 -0.11
CA ILE A 78 8.28 -5.80 1.04
C ILE A 78 8.70 -4.41 0.55
N LYS A 79 7.95 -3.35 0.88
CA LYS A 79 8.33 -1.98 0.53
C LYS A 79 9.70 -1.60 1.11
N ASP A 80 10.49 -0.83 0.36
CA ASP A 80 11.88 -0.55 0.74
C ASP A 80 12.08 0.48 1.87
N ASN A 81 11.02 0.80 2.61
CA ASN A 81 11.08 1.51 3.89
C ASN A 81 10.91 0.59 5.11
N TYR A 82 10.89 -0.74 4.91
CA TYR A 82 11.00 -1.71 6.00
C TYR A 82 12.43 -2.24 6.08
N CYS A 83 13.01 -2.16 7.27
CA CYS A 83 14.30 -2.75 7.59
C CYS A 83 14.23 -4.27 7.43
N ILE A 84 15.17 -4.82 6.66
CA ILE A 84 15.39 -6.26 6.57
C ILE A 84 16.88 -6.50 6.75
N LYS A 85 17.24 -7.27 7.78
CA LYS A 85 18.61 -7.61 8.12
C LYS A 85 19.33 -8.17 6.90
N GLU A 86 20.58 -7.74 6.69
CA GLU A 86 21.46 -8.16 5.58
C GLU A 86 21.01 -7.75 4.17
N HIS A 87 19.91 -6.99 4.05
CA HIS A 87 19.42 -6.47 2.78
C HIS A 87 19.40 -4.94 2.77
N LEU A 88 19.63 -4.33 1.60
CA LEU A 88 19.50 -2.89 1.47
C LEU A 88 18.09 -2.42 1.88
N THR A 89 18.04 -1.29 2.57
CA THR A 89 16.81 -0.56 2.88
C THR A 89 17.07 0.91 2.60
N THR A 90 16.58 1.40 1.47
CA THR A 90 17.02 2.69 0.92
C THR A 90 15.99 3.79 1.04
N CYS A 91 14.73 3.45 1.36
CA CYS A 91 13.60 4.38 1.30
C CYS A 91 13.51 5.12 -0.04
N ALA A 92 13.98 4.52 -1.14
CA ALA A 92 14.13 5.17 -2.43
C ALA A 92 14.91 6.50 -2.39
N SER A 93 15.88 6.63 -1.48
CA SER A 93 16.67 7.84 -1.27
C SER A 93 18.16 7.57 -1.45
N LYS A 94 18.88 8.56 -1.98
CA LYS A 94 20.34 8.55 -1.97
C LYS A 94 20.88 8.48 -0.54
N MET A 95 20.20 9.11 0.42
CA MET A 95 20.58 9.13 1.83
C MET A 95 20.78 7.74 2.43
N LEU A 96 20.00 6.75 2.01
CA LEU A 96 20.09 5.38 2.50
C LEU A 96 20.46 4.36 1.42
N SER A 97 20.97 4.82 0.27
CA SER A 97 21.29 3.99 -0.89
C SER A 97 22.25 2.82 -0.64
N LYS A 98 23.02 2.87 0.47
CA LYS A 98 23.95 1.82 0.90
C LYS A 98 23.65 1.28 2.30
N PHE A 99 22.50 1.63 2.88
CA PHE A 99 22.16 1.23 4.24
C PHE A 99 21.71 -0.23 4.30
N ILE A 100 22.39 -1.02 5.12
CA ILE A 100 22.03 -2.40 5.46
C ILE A 100 21.68 -2.40 6.96
N PRO A 101 20.40 -2.55 7.34
CA PRO A 101 20.01 -2.54 8.73
C PRO A 101 20.47 -3.82 9.43
N PRO A 102 20.78 -3.77 10.74
CA PRO A 102 21.22 -4.94 11.50
C PRO A 102 20.06 -5.80 12.03
N TYR A 103 18.81 -5.45 11.74
CA TYR A 103 17.60 -6.08 12.27
C TYR A 103 16.46 -6.15 11.25
N ASN A 104 15.48 -7.01 11.52
CA ASN A 104 14.26 -7.16 10.74
C ASN A 104 13.13 -6.31 11.33
N ALA A 105 12.34 -5.69 10.47
CA ALA A 105 11.03 -5.18 10.84
C ALA A 105 10.13 -6.34 11.29
N THR A 106 9.29 -6.10 12.31
CA THR A 106 8.45 -7.14 12.92
C THR A 106 7.51 -7.77 11.88
N VAL A 107 6.95 -6.96 10.98
CA VAL A 107 6.07 -7.45 9.90
C VAL A 107 6.76 -8.45 8.99
N TYR A 108 8.02 -8.20 8.62
CA TYR A 108 8.79 -9.12 7.79
C TYR A 108 9.21 -10.35 8.59
N GLN A 109 9.63 -10.19 9.85
CA GLN A 109 10.00 -11.31 10.71
C GLN A 109 8.85 -12.30 10.86
N ARG A 110 7.62 -11.83 11.12
CA ARG A 110 6.41 -12.68 11.21
C ARG A 110 6.13 -13.42 9.91
N LEU A 111 6.26 -12.76 8.75
CA LEU A 111 6.08 -13.41 7.45
C LEU A 111 7.16 -14.47 7.17
N LYS A 112 8.41 -14.16 7.51
CA LYS A 112 9.53 -15.10 7.39
C LYS A 112 9.32 -16.33 8.28
N ASP A 113 8.86 -16.12 9.51
CA ASP A 113 8.57 -17.21 10.46
C ASP A 113 7.37 -18.07 10.02
N ALA A 114 6.45 -17.51 9.23
CA ALA A 114 5.38 -18.24 8.54
C ALA A 114 5.85 -18.96 7.26
N GLY A 115 7.14 -18.92 6.93
CA GLY A 115 7.75 -19.58 5.78
C GLY A 115 7.64 -18.82 4.45
N ALA A 116 7.26 -17.53 4.47
CA ALA A 116 7.14 -16.75 3.25
C ALA A 116 8.49 -16.48 2.56
N VAL A 117 8.46 -16.41 1.23
CA VAL A 117 9.64 -16.23 0.39
C VAL A 117 9.80 -14.76 0.01
N LEU A 118 10.90 -14.13 0.40
CA LEU A 118 11.19 -12.73 0.05
C LEU A 118 11.66 -12.62 -1.40
N ILE A 119 10.83 -12.04 -2.27
CA ILE A 119 11.19 -11.78 -3.68
C ILE A 119 12.03 -10.51 -3.84
N GLY A 120 11.75 -9.49 -3.03
CA GLY A 120 12.55 -8.27 -3.09
C GLY A 120 11.95 -7.09 -2.34
N LYS A 121 12.69 -5.98 -2.41
CA LYS A 121 12.34 -4.67 -1.87
C LYS A 121 11.72 -3.79 -2.95
N THR A 122 10.46 -3.38 -2.77
CA THR A 122 9.71 -2.66 -3.80
C THR A 122 9.97 -1.16 -3.76
N ASN A 123 9.91 -0.53 -4.94
CA ASN A 123 10.08 0.90 -5.13
C ASN A 123 8.95 1.72 -4.46
N LEU A 124 9.24 2.97 -4.16
CA LEU A 124 8.39 3.92 -3.44
C LEU A 124 8.79 5.36 -3.75
N ASP A 125 7.92 6.33 -3.46
CA ASP A 125 8.36 7.73 -3.36
C ASP A 125 9.40 7.87 -2.23
N GLU A 126 10.39 8.76 -2.41
CA GLU A 126 11.48 8.97 -1.44
C GLU A 126 10.93 9.18 -0.02
N PHE A 127 11.35 8.34 0.93
CA PHE A 127 10.86 8.33 2.32
C PHE A 127 9.33 8.28 2.44
N ALA A 128 8.65 7.62 1.51
CA ALA A 128 7.19 7.53 1.42
C ALA A 128 6.47 8.87 1.14
N MET A 129 7.18 9.90 0.66
CA MET A 129 6.67 11.27 0.47
C MET A 129 6.13 11.54 -0.95
N GLY A 130 4.98 10.96 -1.29
CA GLY A 130 4.32 11.23 -2.56
C GLY A 130 3.11 10.33 -2.80
N SER A 131 2.42 10.60 -3.90
CA SER A 131 1.20 9.90 -4.33
C SER A 131 1.30 9.29 -5.74
N GLY A 132 2.51 9.23 -6.32
CA GLY A 132 2.73 8.76 -7.69
C GLY A 132 3.83 7.71 -7.88
N THR A 133 4.70 7.51 -6.88
CA THR A 133 5.95 6.76 -7.00
C THR A 133 6.82 7.31 -8.14
N ILE A 134 6.89 8.64 -8.24
CA ILE A 134 7.69 9.34 -9.25
C ILE A 134 8.92 10.03 -8.66
N ASP A 135 8.92 10.26 -7.35
CA ASP A 135 9.98 10.97 -6.64
C ASP A 135 11.10 10.03 -6.15
N SER A 136 11.07 8.76 -6.55
CA SER A 136 12.11 7.78 -6.21
C SER A 136 13.47 8.15 -6.79
N TYR A 137 14.53 8.06 -5.98
CA TYR A 137 15.92 8.17 -6.44
C TYR A 137 16.28 7.13 -7.52
N TYR A 138 15.59 5.98 -7.53
CA TYR A 138 15.79 4.90 -8.49
C TYR A 138 14.89 5.02 -9.73
N GLY A 139 14.19 6.15 -9.88
CA GLY A 139 13.30 6.43 -11.00
C GLY A 139 11.84 6.01 -10.76
N PRO A 140 10.92 6.49 -11.60
CA PRO A 140 9.49 6.33 -11.38
C PRO A 140 9.02 4.88 -11.57
N THR A 141 7.99 4.47 -10.82
CA THR A 141 7.23 3.23 -11.08
C THR A 141 6.09 3.51 -12.06
N LYS A 142 5.98 2.68 -13.10
CA LYS A 142 4.92 2.79 -14.11
C LYS A 142 3.80 1.80 -13.82
N ASN A 143 2.56 2.20 -14.07
CA ASN A 143 1.41 1.31 -13.94
C ASN A 143 1.47 0.17 -14.97
N LEU A 144 1.05 -1.04 -14.58
CA LEU A 144 0.93 -2.17 -15.50
C LEU A 144 -0.23 -1.95 -16.48
N TRP A 145 -1.35 -1.38 -16.03
CA TRP A 145 -2.48 -1.04 -16.90
C TRP A 145 -2.06 -0.04 -17.97
N ASN A 146 -2.49 -0.25 -19.22
CA ASN A 146 -2.07 0.51 -20.40
C ASN A 146 -0.56 0.52 -20.72
N SER A 147 0.21 -0.44 -20.19
CA SER A 147 1.63 -0.61 -20.53
C SER A 147 1.88 -1.60 -21.67
N ASP A 148 3.03 -1.47 -22.33
CA ASP A 148 3.55 -2.47 -23.27
C ASP A 148 3.76 -3.84 -22.62
N VAL A 149 4.09 -3.86 -21.33
CA VAL A 149 4.31 -5.10 -20.59
C VAL A 149 3.00 -5.88 -20.49
N LEU A 150 1.89 -5.21 -20.20
CA LEU A 150 0.56 -5.82 -20.17
C LEU A 150 0.21 -6.43 -21.53
N THR A 151 0.33 -5.66 -22.61
CA THR A 151 -0.09 -6.08 -23.95
C THR A 151 0.75 -7.25 -24.47
N LYS A 152 2.05 -7.27 -24.18
CA LYS A 152 2.97 -8.33 -24.58
C LYS A 152 2.76 -9.60 -23.77
N PHE A 153 2.73 -9.52 -22.44
CA PHE A 153 2.89 -10.69 -21.57
C PHE A 153 1.61 -11.18 -20.87
N TYR A 154 0.51 -10.42 -20.90
CA TYR A 154 -0.68 -10.76 -20.12
C TYR A 154 -1.94 -10.90 -20.99
N SER A 155 -2.85 -11.75 -20.53
CA SER A 155 -4.23 -11.86 -20.98
C SER A 155 -5.19 -11.49 -19.85
N CYS A 156 -6.44 -11.20 -20.18
CA CYS A 156 -7.50 -10.94 -19.21
C CYS A 156 -8.58 -12.01 -19.31
N ASN A 157 -9.04 -12.52 -18.17
CA ASN A 157 -10.00 -13.63 -18.11
C ASN A 157 -11.44 -13.26 -18.54
N LYS A 158 -11.82 -11.97 -18.48
CA LYS A 158 -13.21 -11.55 -18.73
C LYS A 158 -13.47 -10.99 -20.13
N HIS A 159 -12.53 -10.24 -20.74
CA HIS A 159 -12.72 -9.71 -22.08
C HIS A 159 -11.38 -9.51 -22.81
N LYS A 160 -11.34 -9.84 -24.11
CA LYS A 160 -10.21 -9.51 -25.00
C LYS A 160 -9.97 -7.99 -25.08
N GLU A 161 -10.99 -7.17 -24.83
CA GLU A 161 -10.94 -5.69 -24.91
C GLU A 161 -10.33 -5.00 -23.68
N CYS A 162 -10.08 -5.73 -22.58
CA CYS A 162 -9.45 -5.18 -21.37
C CYS A 162 -7.99 -4.77 -21.60
N ILE A 163 -7.35 -5.30 -22.64
CA ILE A 163 -5.97 -5.02 -22.99
C ILE A 163 -5.97 -4.29 -24.33
N LYS A 164 -5.80 -2.97 -24.30
CA LYS A 164 -5.61 -2.17 -25.51
C LYS A 164 -4.14 -1.90 -25.73
N GLN A 165 -3.72 -2.03 -26.98
CA GLN A 165 -2.37 -1.67 -27.38
C GLN A 165 -2.22 -0.15 -27.28
N ASN A 166 -1.28 0.28 -26.44
CA ASN A 166 -0.89 1.67 -26.41
C ASN A 166 0.04 1.92 -27.61
N THR A 167 -0.30 2.90 -28.43
CA THR A 167 0.47 3.22 -29.64
C THR A 167 1.56 4.27 -29.39
N ASP A 168 1.62 4.87 -28.20
CA ASP A 168 2.61 5.86 -27.82
C ASP A 168 3.31 5.49 -26.51
N ALA A 169 4.61 5.17 -26.60
CA ALA A 169 5.43 4.78 -25.46
C ALA A 169 5.61 5.90 -24.40
N ASN A 170 5.31 7.16 -24.75
CA ASN A 170 5.36 8.29 -23.82
C ASN A 170 4.06 8.47 -23.02
N LEU A 171 2.98 7.80 -23.40
CA LEU A 171 1.70 7.84 -22.71
C LEU A 171 1.62 6.71 -21.67
N TRP A 172 2.18 6.92 -20.48
CA TRP A 172 2.05 5.97 -19.36
C TRP A 172 1.40 6.61 -18.13
N HIS A 173 0.84 5.78 -17.27
CA HIS A 173 0.11 6.20 -16.07
C HIS A 173 0.93 5.92 -14.81
N ILE A 174 0.80 6.78 -13.81
CA ILE A 174 1.42 6.55 -12.50
C ILE A 174 0.81 5.31 -11.83
N ALA A 175 1.60 4.62 -11.02
CA ALA A 175 1.13 3.47 -10.24
C ALA A 175 0.44 3.87 -8.92
N GLY A 176 0.35 5.17 -8.64
CA GLY A 176 -0.01 5.70 -7.32
C GLY A 176 1.17 5.67 -6.36
N GLY A 177 0.96 6.16 -5.15
CA GLY A 177 2.06 6.31 -4.21
C GLY A 177 1.62 6.45 -2.76
N SER A 178 2.54 6.23 -1.82
CA SER A 178 3.95 5.94 -2.07
C SER A 178 4.30 4.45 -2.23
N SER A 179 3.34 3.51 -2.16
CA SER A 179 3.60 2.07 -2.33
C SER A 179 3.36 1.56 -3.76
N GLY A 180 3.64 2.36 -4.79
CA GLY A 180 3.36 2.00 -6.19
C GLY A 180 4.15 0.78 -6.66
N GLY A 181 5.41 0.63 -6.25
CA GLY A 181 6.20 -0.56 -6.55
C GLY A 181 5.59 -1.83 -5.96
N SER A 182 5.06 -1.76 -4.74
CA SER A 182 4.34 -2.88 -4.10
C SER A 182 3.08 -3.27 -4.88
N ALA A 183 2.32 -2.29 -5.36
CA ALA A 183 1.14 -2.55 -6.17
C ALA A 183 1.49 -3.21 -7.51
N VAL A 184 2.50 -2.69 -8.23
CA VAL A 184 2.95 -3.28 -9.50
C VAL A 184 3.51 -4.70 -9.31
N ALA A 185 4.24 -4.95 -8.21
CA ALA A 185 4.75 -6.27 -7.87
C ALA A 185 3.62 -7.31 -7.70
N VAL A 186 2.50 -6.92 -7.06
CA VAL A 186 1.36 -7.82 -6.82
C VAL A 186 0.52 -8.03 -8.08
N ILE A 187 0.17 -6.96 -8.80
CA ILE A 187 -0.70 -7.08 -9.99
C ILE A 187 -0.02 -7.85 -11.14
N SER A 188 1.31 -7.82 -11.21
CA SER A 188 2.09 -8.59 -12.20
C SER A 188 2.20 -10.08 -11.90
N GLY A 189 1.89 -10.54 -10.69
CA GLY A 189 2.14 -11.93 -10.29
C GLY A 189 3.62 -12.24 -10.00
N SER A 190 4.48 -11.22 -9.88
CA SER A 190 5.85 -11.43 -9.36
C SER A 190 5.85 -11.83 -7.88
N CYS A 191 4.79 -11.50 -7.14
CA CYS A 191 4.49 -12.00 -5.80
C CYS A 191 2.98 -12.16 -5.60
N TYR A 192 2.56 -12.87 -4.54
CA TYR A 192 1.14 -13.07 -4.21
C TYR A 192 0.58 -11.97 -3.31
N GLY A 193 1.43 -11.36 -2.50
CA GLY A 193 1.08 -10.20 -1.68
C GLY A 193 2.30 -9.36 -1.37
N ALA A 194 2.07 -8.10 -1.02
CA ALA A 194 3.12 -7.18 -0.62
C ALA A 194 2.76 -6.38 0.63
N ILE A 195 3.78 -6.08 1.43
CA ILE A 195 3.67 -5.12 2.53
C ILE A 195 4.03 -3.74 2.01
N GLY A 196 3.04 -2.83 2.05
CA GLY A 196 3.20 -1.40 1.81
C GLY A 196 3.22 -0.63 3.13
N SER A 197 3.22 0.71 3.05
CA SER A 197 2.94 1.57 4.20
C SER A 197 1.86 2.58 3.82
N ASP A 198 1.01 2.97 4.78
CA ASP A 198 -0.09 3.90 4.55
C ASP A 198 -0.09 4.98 5.64
N THR A 199 0.23 6.21 5.24
CA THR A 199 0.31 7.38 6.13
C THR A 199 -0.79 8.41 5.84
N GLY A 200 -1.19 8.52 4.56
CA GLY A 200 -2.33 9.33 4.11
C GLY A 200 -3.18 8.67 3.03
N GLY A 201 -2.94 7.38 2.74
CA GLY A 201 -3.47 6.71 1.55
C GLY A 201 -2.46 5.83 0.83
N SER A 202 -1.21 5.81 1.28
CA SER A 202 -0.08 5.27 0.51
C SER A 202 -0.11 3.76 0.22
N THR A 203 -1.10 3.01 0.73
CA THR A 203 -1.41 1.64 0.31
C THR A 203 -2.70 1.59 -0.51
N ARG A 204 -3.74 2.34 -0.10
CA ARG A 204 -5.06 2.34 -0.76
C ARG A 204 -5.06 3.06 -2.11
N ASN A 205 -4.36 4.18 -2.23
CA ASN A 205 -4.19 4.94 -3.48
C ASN A 205 -3.53 4.08 -4.58
N PRO A 206 -2.33 3.49 -4.39
CA PRO A 206 -1.73 2.63 -5.41
C PRO A 206 -2.52 1.34 -5.65
N ALA A 207 -3.20 0.79 -4.64
CA ALA A 207 -4.13 -0.32 -4.84
C ALA A 207 -5.31 0.06 -5.74
N SER A 208 -5.87 1.27 -5.58
CA SER A 208 -6.93 1.80 -6.45
C SER A 208 -6.48 1.84 -7.90
N TYR A 209 -5.33 2.46 -8.17
CA TYR A 209 -4.83 2.63 -9.54
C TYR A 209 -4.31 1.35 -10.19
N CYS A 210 -3.89 0.37 -9.41
CA CYS A 210 -3.43 -0.91 -9.93
C CYS A 210 -4.51 -2.00 -9.93
N GLY A 211 -5.71 -1.72 -9.41
CA GLY A 211 -6.81 -2.67 -9.40
C GLY A 211 -6.63 -3.81 -8.41
N LEU A 212 -6.25 -3.48 -7.17
CA LEU A 212 -5.92 -4.43 -6.11
C LEU A 212 -6.75 -4.21 -4.85
N ILE A 213 -6.81 -5.24 -4.01
CA ILE A 213 -7.23 -5.06 -2.61
C ILE A 213 -6.07 -4.37 -1.87
N GLY A 214 -6.36 -3.24 -1.24
CA GLY A 214 -5.38 -2.47 -0.47
C GLY A 214 -5.91 -2.20 0.92
N LEU A 215 -5.42 -2.92 1.92
CA LEU A 215 -5.85 -2.80 3.30
C LEU A 215 -4.89 -1.91 4.09
N LYS A 216 -5.46 -0.88 4.74
CA LYS A 216 -4.87 -0.19 5.87
C LYS A 216 -5.54 -0.67 7.16
N PRO A 217 -4.87 -1.47 8.01
CA PRO A 217 -5.39 -1.85 9.31
C PRO A 217 -5.61 -0.65 10.26
N THR A 218 -6.23 -0.91 11.40
CA THR A 218 -6.31 0.05 12.52
C THR A 218 -4.91 0.45 12.97
N TYR A 219 -4.71 1.73 13.28
CA TYR A 219 -3.44 2.18 13.87
C TYR A 219 -3.17 1.42 15.18
N GLY A 220 -1.98 0.81 15.29
CA GLY A 220 -1.59 -0.03 16.42
C GLY A 220 -1.95 -1.52 16.29
N LEU A 221 -2.73 -1.96 15.28
CA LEU A 221 -3.02 -3.39 15.10
C LEU A 221 -1.79 -4.18 14.61
N VAL A 222 -0.97 -3.55 13.77
CA VAL A 222 0.25 -4.14 13.20
C VAL A 222 1.45 -3.28 13.62
N SER A 223 2.51 -3.93 14.09
CA SER A 223 3.72 -3.27 14.58
C SER A 223 4.40 -2.41 13.51
N ARG A 224 4.86 -1.23 13.93
CA ARG A 224 5.69 -0.30 13.16
C ARG A 224 7.18 -0.50 13.44
N TYR A 225 7.58 -1.43 14.29
CA TYR A 225 9.00 -1.68 14.55
C TYR A 225 9.73 -2.08 13.26
N GLY A 226 10.77 -1.32 12.92
CA GLY A 226 11.54 -1.44 11.69
C GLY A 226 10.88 -0.90 10.42
N LEU A 227 9.71 -0.27 10.51
CA LEU A 227 9.24 0.67 9.50
C LEU A 227 9.96 2.00 9.71
N ILE A 228 10.70 2.47 8.70
CA ILE A 228 11.29 3.80 8.72
C ILE A 228 10.15 4.84 8.68
N PRO A 229 10.00 5.69 9.72
CA PRO A 229 8.79 6.47 9.90
C PRO A 229 8.72 7.68 8.97
N LEU A 230 7.49 8.00 8.55
CA LEU A 230 7.11 9.25 7.92
C LEU A 230 6.36 10.14 8.95
N VAL A 231 5.23 9.65 9.49
CA VAL A 231 4.47 10.30 10.57
C VAL A 231 4.13 9.25 11.63
N ASN A 232 4.75 9.33 12.80
CA ASN A 232 4.68 8.27 13.81
C ASN A 232 3.25 7.99 14.28
N SER A 233 2.42 9.03 14.28
CA SER A 233 1.03 8.96 14.74
C SER A 233 0.04 8.53 13.65
N MET A 234 0.49 8.23 12.42
CA MET A 234 -0.38 7.90 11.28
C MET A 234 0.13 6.75 10.41
N ASP A 235 1.42 6.43 10.47
CA ASP A 235 2.01 5.32 9.73
C ASP A 235 1.38 3.99 10.13
N VAL A 236 0.88 3.25 9.16
CA VAL A 236 0.39 1.88 9.37
C VAL A 236 0.98 0.97 8.30
N PRO A 237 1.48 -0.23 8.66
CA PRO A 237 1.79 -1.25 7.68
C PRO A 237 0.56 -1.67 6.88
N GLY A 238 0.64 -1.48 5.57
CA GLY A 238 -0.44 -1.79 4.65
C GLY A 238 -0.23 -3.12 3.95
N ILE A 239 -1.31 -3.73 3.48
CA ILE A 239 -1.31 -5.01 2.77
C ILE A 239 -1.89 -4.79 1.37
N LEU A 240 -1.17 -5.25 0.34
CA LEU A 240 -1.66 -5.28 -1.04
C LEU A 240 -1.76 -6.72 -1.53
N THR A 241 -2.92 -7.09 -2.07
CA THR A 241 -3.18 -8.43 -2.62
C THR A 241 -4.17 -8.35 -3.78
N ARG A 242 -4.35 -9.46 -4.51
CA ARG A 242 -5.31 -9.54 -5.62
C ARG A 242 -6.73 -9.88 -5.17
N ASN A 243 -6.91 -10.38 -3.94
CA ASN A 243 -8.20 -10.73 -3.40
C ASN A 243 -8.26 -10.59 -1.87
N VAL A 244 -9.47 -10.53 -1.33
CA VAL A 244 -9.70 -10.27 0.10
C VAL A 244 -9.18 -11.38 1.00
N ASP A 245 -9.29 -12.66 0.59
CA ASP A 245 -8.85 -13.80 1.42
C ASP A 245 -7.34 -13.79 1.64
N ASP A 246 -6.58 -13.42 0.61
CA ASP A 246 -5.13 -13.25 0.71
C ASP A 246 -4.77 -12.10 1.66
N SER A 247 -5.55 -11.00 1.66
CA SER A 247 -5.37 -9.91 2.64
C SER A 247 -5.63 -10.37 4.07
N VAL A 248 -6.67 -11.17 4.30
CA VAL A 248 -6.98 -11.75 5.62
C VAL A 248 -5.85 -12.66 6.08
N LEU A 249 -5.34 -13.52 5.19
CA LEU A 249 -4.24 -14.44 5.53
C LEU A 249 -2.97 -13.69 5.95
N ILE A 250 -2.60 -12.64 5.20
CA ILE A 250 -1.43 -11.82 5.55
C ILE A 250 -1.69 -11.06 6.85
N LEU A 251 -2.87 -10.46 7.02
CA LEU A 251 -3.23 -9.76 8.26
C LEU A 251 -3.14 -10.69 9.47
N ASN A 252 -3.70 -11.89 9.37
CA ASN A 252 -3.66 -12.90 10.43
C ASN A 252 -2.24 -13.27 10.84
N THR A 253 -1.29 -13.16 9.91
CA THR A 253 0.12 -13.49 10.14
C THR A 253 0.88 -12.34 10.81
N ILE A 254 0.57 -11.09 10.44
CA ILE A 254 1.36 -9.93 10.88
C ILE A 254 0.73 -9.13 12.02
N ALA A 255 -0.55 -9.30 12.32
CA ALA A 255 -1.27 -8.55 13.36
C ALA A 255 -0.96 -9.05 14.77
N GLY A 256 -1.16 -8.17 15.76
CA GLY A 256 -1.04 -8.49 17.17
C GLY A 256 0.16 -7.85 17.87
N PRO A 257 0.25 -8.00 19.19
CA PRO A 257 1.11 -7.20 20.06
C PRO A 257 2.59 -7.37 19.73
N ASP A 258 3.34 -6.28 19.83
CA ASP A 258 4.80 -6.28 19.71
C ASP A 258 5.43 -5.49 20.85
N LYS A 259 6.38 -6.10 21.56
CA LYS A 259 7.09 -5.47 22.68
C LYS A 259 8.10 -4.42 22.21
N LEU A 260 8.48 -4.45 20.94
CA LEU A 260 9.41 -3.49 20.34
C LEU A 260 8.70 -2.23 19.80
N ASP A 261 7.35 -2.21 19.84
CA ASP A 261 6.54 -1.06 19.44
C ASP A 261 5.53 -0.70 20.53
N SER A 262 5.84 0.33 21.31
CA SER A 262 4.98 0.84 22.38
C SER A 262 3.62 1.38 21.90
N THR A 263 3.45 1.62 20.60
CA THR A 263 2.17 2.05 20.00
C THR A 263 1.31 0.89 19.51
N CYS A 264 1.86 -0.33 19.51
CA CYS A 264 1.12 -1.52 19.14
C CYS A 264 0.13 -1.90 20.24
N LEU A 265 -1.06 -2.33 19.84
CA LEU A 265 -2.10 -2.80 20.76
C LEU A 265 -1.58 -4.01 21.53
N GLN A 266 -1.62 -3.93 22.86
CA GLN A 266 -1.12 -4.99 23.74
C GLN A 266 -2.10 -6.17 23.91
N LYS A 267 -3.32 -6.03 23.40
CA LYS A 267 -4.34 -7.09 23.40
C LYS A 267 -3.98 -8.17 22.38
N GLU A 268 -4.18 -9.42 22.75
CA GLU A 268 -4.02 -10.56 21.84
C GLU A 268 -4.93 -10.41 20.61
N TYR A 269 -4.34 -10.66 19.44
CA TYR A 269 -5.06 -10.68 18.18
C TYR A 269 -5.66 -12.07 17.95
N ILE A 270 -6.94 -12.12 17.59
CA ILE A 270 -7.64 -13.36 17.27
C ILE A 270 -7.77 -13.44 15.75
N PRO A 271 -7.06 -14.37 15.09
CA PRO A 271 -7.21 -14.61 13.66
C PRO A 271 -8.65 -14.94 13.29
N PHE A 272 -9.06 -14.55 12.10
CA PHE A 272 -10.40 -14.86 11.58
C PHE A 272 -10.36 -15.34 10.14
N GLU A 273 -11.41 -16.06 9.74
CA GLU A 273 -11.71 -16.38 8.36
C GLU A 273 -13.04 -15.74 7.96
N ILE A 274 -13.24 -15.55 6.66
CA ILE A 274 -14.50 -15.06 6.08
C ILE A 274 -15.22 -16.26 5.50
N ALA A 275 -16.51 -16.42 5.81
CA ALA A 275 -17.33 -17.47 5.23
C ALA A 275 -17.56 -17.22 3.72
N ASP A 276 -17.69 -18.29 2.94
CA ASP A 276 -17.95 -18.17 1.49
C ASP A 276 -19.32 -17.51 1.21
N THR A 277 -20.33 -17.82 2.03
CA THR A 277 -21.65 -17.20 1.98
C THR A 277 -21.71 -16.05 2.98
N ILE A 278 -21.91 -14.83 2.48
CA ILE A 278 -21.86 -13.61 3.28
C ILE A 278 -23.24 -12.97 3.31
N ASN A 279 -23.76 -12.73 4.51
CA ASN A 279 -24.98 -11.95 4.71
C ASN A 279 -24.64 -10.50 5.09
N ILE A 280 -25.27 -9.54 4.41
CA ILE A 280 -25.14 -8.10 4.67
C ILE A 280 -26.46 -7.41 5.01
N SER A 281 -27.55 -8.16 5.19
CA SER A 281 -28.93 -7.63 5.29
C SER A 281 -29.17 -6.65 6.44
N ASP A 282 -28.41 -6.76 7.53
CA ASP A 282 -28.62 -5.93 8.72
C ASP A 282 -27.59 -4.79 8.83
N LEU A 283 -26.75 -4.61 7.82
CA LEU A 283 -25.68 -3.62 7.86
C LEU A 283 -26.17 -2.22 7.51
N ARG A 284 -25.69 -1.24 8.26
CA ARG A 284 -25.97 0.18 8.11
C ARG A 284 -24.72 0.86 7.54
N ILE A 285 -24.80 1.26 6.28
CA ILE A 285 -23.66 1.80 5.53
C ILE A 285 -23.85 3.30 5.31
N GLY A 286 -22.91 4.10 5.80
CA GLY A 286 -22.91 5.54 5.61
C GLY A 286 -22.29 5.95 4.27
N ILE A 287 -22.90 6.93 3.62
CA ILE A 287 -22.44 7.59 2.40
C ILE A 287 -22.14 9.05 2.75
N PRO A 288 -20.88 9.42 3.02
CA PRO A 288 -20.51 10.78 3.41
C PRO A 288 -20.73 11.78 2.28
N LYS A 289 -21.48 12.86 2.55
CA LYS A 289 -21.79 13.87 1.52
C LYS A 289 -20.57 14.66 1.07
N GLU A 290 -19.58 14.85 1.96
CA GLU A 290 -18.37 15.63 1.70
C GLU A 290 -17.46 14.98 0.65
N TYR A 291 -17.60 13.67 0.44
CA TYR A 291 -16.81 12.92 -0.55
C TYR A 291 -17.33 13.08 -1.99
N LYS A 292 -18.45 13.77 -2.18
CA LYS A 292 -18.88 14.29 -3.49
C LYS A 292 -18.12 15.58 -3.80
N GLU A 293 -16.80 15.44 -3.87
CA GLU A 293 -15.85 16.53 -4.12
C GLU A 293 -15.98 17.02 -5.58
N LYS A 294 -15.61 18.28 -5.84
CA LYS A 294 -15.77 18.92 -7.15
C LYS A 294 -15.00 18.20 -8.27
N ASN A 295 -13.86 17.59 -7.96
CA ASN A 295 -13.00 16.91 -8.93
C ASN A 295 -13.32 15.41 -9.03
N LEU A 296 -14.38 14.93 -8.37
CA LEU A 296 -14.84 13.55 -8.52
C LEU A 296 -15.29 13.31 -9.96
N SER A 297 -14.62 12.38 -10.64
CA SER A 297 -14.96 12.05 -12.02
C SER A 297 -16.37 11.42 -12.11
N PRO A 298 -17.12 11.66 -13.20
CA PRO A 298 -18.42 11.04 -13.42
C PRO A 298 -18.37 9.51 -13.41
N GLU A 299 -17.27 8.90 -13.87
CA GLU A 299 -17.11 7.44 -13.87
C GLU A 299 -16.95 6.86 -12.46
N ILE A 300 -16.25 7.56 -11.56
CA ILE A 300 -16.17 7.18 -10.14
C ILE A 300 -17.51 7.41 -9.44
N GLN A 301 -18.20 8.53 -9.69
CA GLN A 301 -19.54 8.76 -9.13
C GLN A 301 -20.51 7.64 -9.54
N LYS A 302 -20.53 7.28 -10.83
CA LYS A 302 -21.35 6.16 -11.32
C LYS A 302 -20.95 4.83 -10.67
N CYS A 303 -19.65 4.59 -10.49
CA CYS A 303 -19.15 3.40 -9.77
C CYS A 303 -19.68 3.35 -8.33
N TRP A 304 -19.66 4.49 -7.63
CA TRP A 304 -20.16 4.61 -6.26
C TRP A 304 -21.67 4.37 -6.17
N ASP A 305 -22.43 4.91 -7.12
CA ASP A 305 -23.88 4.72 -7.20
C ASP A 305 -24.24 3.24 -7.49
N GLU A 306 -23.52 2.59 -8.40
CA GLU A 306 -23.72 1.17 -8.74
C GLU A 306 -23.47 0.25 -7.54
N VAL A 307 -22.34 0.42 -6.83
CA VAL A 307 -22.05 -0.40 -5.65
C VAL A 307 -23.01 -0.10 -4.50
N SER A 308 -23.41 1.16 -4.33
CA SER A 308 -24.45 1.54 -3.38
C SER A 308 -25.77 0.81 -3.66
N GLN A 309 -26.14 0.69 -4.94
CA GLN A 309 -27.32 -0.05 -5.37
C GLN A 309 -27.18 -1.57 -5.11
N TYR A 310 -26.01 -2.16 -5.40
CA TYR A 310 -25.78 -3.57 -5.08
C TYR A 310 -25.90 -3.86 -3.58
N LEU A 311 -25.37 -2.99 -2.72
CA LEU A 311 -25.48 -3.15 -1.28
C LEU A 311 -26.94 -3.11 -0.81
N LYS A 312 -27.76 -2.19 -1.36
CA LYS A 312 -29.21 -2.16 -1.11
C LYS A 312 -29.91 -3.44 -1.56
N GLU A 313 -29.59 -3.94 -2.75
CA GLU A 313 -30.13 -5.20 -3.28
C GLU A 313 -29.74 -6.41 -2.43
N GLY A 314 -28.54 -6.39 -1.84
CA GLY A 314 -28.08 -7.38 -0.87
C GLY A 314 -28.72 -7.25 0.52
N GLY A 315 -29.56 -6.25 0.74
CA GLY A 315 -30.32 -6.01 1.97
C GLY A 315 -29.76 -4.95 2.90
N ALA A 316 -28.55 -4.42 2.65
CA ALA A 316 -27.97 -3.38 3.53
C ALA A 316 -28.76 -2.06 3.44
N SER A 317 -28.81 -1.35 4.57
CA SER A 317 -29.44 -0.02 4.67
C SER A 317 -28.40 1.08 4.45
N LEU A 318 -28.65 2.00 3.52
CA LEU A 318 -27.73 3.10 3.22
C LEU A 318 -28.23 4.42 3.79
N PHE A 319 -27.33 5.15 4.45
CA PHE A 319 -27.62 6.43 5.10
C PHE A 319 -26.70 7.51 4.55
N THR A 320 -27.25 8.65 4.14
CA THR A 320 -26.42 9.84 3.90
C THR A 320 -25.91 10.36 5.24
N VAL A 321 -24.60 10.52 5.38
CA VAL A 321 -23.95 11.00 6.60
C VAL A 321 -23.08 12.23 6.33
N SER A 322 -22.56 12.85 7.40
CA SER A 322 -21.74 14.05 7.33
C SER A 322 -20.45 13.87 8.11
N LEU A 323 -19.33 14.17 7.47
CA LEU A 323 -17.99 14.29 8.05
C LEU A 323 -17.45 15.69 7.72
N PRO A 324 -17.99 16.76 8.34
CA PRO A 324 -17.74 18.14 7.95
C PRO A 324 -16.26 18.54 7.94
N TYR A 325 -15.42 17.87 8.74
CA TYR A 325 -13.99 18.17 8.81
C TYR A 325 -13.13 17.42 7.77
N THR A 326 -13.73 16.62 6.88
CA THR A 326 -13.04 15.89 5.80
C THR A 326 -12.09 16.79 5.01
N ASN A 327 -12.55 17.95 4.55
CA ASN A 327 -11.74 18.89 3.76
C ASN A 327 -10.52 19.44 4.50
N TYR A 328 -10.56 19.50 5.84
CA TYR A 328 -9.44 19.99 6.64
C TYR A 328 -8.37 18.93 6.86
N SER A 329 -8.62 17.66 6.52
CA SER A 329 -7.62 16.58 6.63
C SER A 329 -6.34 16.91 5.86
N ILE A 330 -6.46 17.44 4.63
CA ILE A 330 -5.33 17.83 3.77
C ILE A 330 -4.42 18.85 4.46
N MET A 331 -5.00 19.93 4.99
CA MET A 331 -4.25 20.99 5.64
C MET A 331 -3.66 20.53 6.98
N CYS A 332 -4.45 19.80 7.77
CA CYS A 332 -4.01 19.20 9.02
C CYS A 332 -2.81 18.28 8.80
N TYR A 333 -2.89 17.39 7.80
CA TYR A 333 -1.81 16.49 7.43
C TYR A 333 -0.58 17.23 6.98
N SER A 334 -0.73 18.25 6.12
CA SER A 334 0.40 19.03 5.63
C SER A 334 1.24 19.61 6.77
N VAL A 335 0.60 20.08 7.85
CA VAL A 335 1.30 20.57 9.04
C VAL A 335 1.94 19.42 9.82
N LEU A 336 1.14 18.44 10.27
CA LEU A 336 1.61 17.36 11.15
C LEU A 336 2.70 16.52 10.49
N ASN A 337 2.54 16.22 9.19
CA ASN A 337 3.51 15.47 8.41
C ASN A 337 4.87 16.17 8.39
N ARG A 338 4.90 17.47 8.13
CA ARG A 338 6.15 18.23 8.03
C ARG A 338 6.84 18.35 9.39
N CYS A 339 6.08 18.57 10.47
CA CYS A 339 6.62 18.57 11.83
C CYS A 339 7.27 17.23 12.19
N ASP A 340 6.57 16.11 11.97
CA ASP A 340 7.12 14.77 12.23
C ASP A 340 8.34 14.49 11.35
N ILE A 341 8.32 14.87 10.06
CA ILE A 341 9.46 14.71 9.15
C ILE A 341 10.69 15.47 9.65
N ALA A 342 10.54 16.72 10.07
CA ALA A 342 11.66 17.53 10.55
C ALA A 342 12.37 16.87 11.74
N SER A 343 11.60 16.22 12.62
CA SER A 343 12.14 15.46 13.75
C SER A 343 12.67 14.07 13.34
N ASN A 344 11.84 13.24 12.68
CA ASN A 344 12.14 11.86 12.33
C ASN A 344 13.36 11.73 11.41
N LEU A 345 13.56 12.67 10.49
CA LEU A 345 14.69 12.64 9.56
C LEU A 345 15.93 13.37 10.10
N ALA A 346 15.91 13.88 11.33
CA ALA A 346 17.07 14.53 11.94
C ALA A 346 18.25 13.57 12.16
N CYS A 347 17.98 12.28 12.39
CA CYS A 347 18.99 11.25 12.60
C CYS A 347 19.85 10.92 11.37
N TYR A 348 19.43 11.32 10.16
CA TYR A 348 20.20 11.09 8.95
C TYR A 348 21.23 12.20 8.74
N ASP A 349 22.43 11.97 9.23
CA ASP A 349 23.49 12.97 9.33
C ASP A 349 24.84 12.48 8.74
N GLY A 350 24.92 11.18 8.41
CA GLY A 350 26.07 10.52 7.82
C GLY A 350 27.15 10.08 8.82
N ILE A 351 26.87 10.11 10.12
CA ILE A 351 27.83 9.66 11.15
C ILE A 351 27.72 8.15 11.36
N GLU A 352 26.57 7.68 11.83
CA GLU A 352 26.39 6.26 12.19
C GLU A 352 26.10 5.38 10.98
N TYR A 353 25.33 5.88 10.02
CA TYR A 353 24.91 5.15 8.83
C TYR A 353 24.45 6.07 7.71
N GLY A 354 24.21 5.48 6.53
CA GLY A 354 23.71 6.19 5.35
C GLY A 354 24.81 6.92 4.57
N TYR A 355 24.39 7.90 3.78
CA TYR A 355 25.27 8.72 2.96
C TYR A 355 26.06 9.67 3.85
N ARG A 356 27.35 9.84 3.54
CA ARG A 356 28.22 10.89 4.10
C ARG A 356 28.89 11.60 2.94
N SER A 357 28.79 12.93 2.94
CA SER A 357 29.50 13.75 1.96
C SER A 357 31.02 13.71 2.18
N ASN A 358 31.81 13.94 1.13
CA ASN A 358 33.26 14.05 1.23
C ASN A 358 33.66 15.48 1.66
N GLU A 359 33.20 15.90 2.84
CA GLU A 359 33.44 17.20 3.45
C GLU A 359 34.12 17.03 4.80
N TRP A 360 35.26 17.70 4.97
CA TRP A 360 36.15 17.49 6.12
C TRP A 360 36.55 18.81 6.80
N ASN A 361 36.05 19.96 6.33
CA ASN A 361 36.40 21.26 6.91
C ASN A 361 35.86 21.44 8.34
N SER A 362 34.62 21.05 8.58
CA SER A 362 33.99 21.09 9.90
C SER A 362 32.85 20.07 10.00
N VAL A 363 32.50 19.68 11.23
CA VAL A 363 31.34 18.81 11.48
C VAL A 363 30.04 19.46 10.98
N TYR A 364 29.92 20.78 11.13
CA TYR A 364 28.77 21.54 10.67
C TYR A 364 28.61 21.50 9.15
N ASP A 365 29.70 21.72 8.41
CA ASP A 365 29.68 21.66 6.94
C ASP A 365 29.42 20.25 6.44
N MET A 366 29.98 19.24 7.13
CA MET A 366 29.71 17.83 6.84
C MET A 366 28.21 17.52 6.98
N TYR A 367 27.54 17.93 8.08
CA TYR A 367 26.10 17.71 8.23
C TYR A 367 25.29 18.40 7.13
N LYS A 368 25.57 19.68 6.90
CA LYS A 368 24.88 20.48 5.89
C LYS A 368 24.99 19.85 4.51
N LYS A 369 26.21 19.50 4.10
CA LYS A 369 26.49 18.95 2.77
C LYS A 369 25.94 17.54 2.62
N THR A 370 26.11 16.68 3.62
CA THR A 370 25.53 15.32 3.65
C THR A 370 24.02 15.34 3.46
N ARG A 371 23.29 16.15 4.22
CA ARG A 371 21.83 16.25 4.11
C ARG A 371 21.40 16.91 2.80
N SER A 372 22.11 17.94 2.35
CA SER A 372 21.81 18.62 1.08
C SER A 372 21.98 17.73 -0.14
N GLU A 373 23.02 16.90 -0.14
CA GLU A 373 23.37 15.98 -1.21
C GLU A 373 22.64 14.64 -1.13
N GLY A 374 22.23 14.21 0.07
CA GLY A 374 21.60 12.91 0.33
C GLY A 374 20.09 12.91 0.16
N PHE A 375 19.41 14.01 0.49
CA PHE A 375 17.96 14.14 0.35
C PHE A 375 17.54 14.81 -0.95
N GLY A 376 16.48 14.29 -1.57
CA GLY A 376 15.81 14.92 -2.69
C GLY A 376 15.07 16.21 -2.32
N LYS A 377 14.52 16.88 -3.33
CA LYS A 377 13.88 18.20 -3.20
C LYS A 377 12.69 18.17 -2.24
N ILE A 378 11.77 17.21 -2.43
CA ILE A 378 10.54 17.10 -1.64
C ILE A 378 10.84 16.90 -0.15
N VAL A 379 11.80 16.03 0.17
CA VAL A 379 12.22 15.77 1.55
C VAL A 379 12.78 17.04 2.20
N LYS A 380 13.66 17.77 1.50
CA LYS A 380 14.26 19.02 2.01
C LYS A 380 13.21 20.11 2.24
N GLU A 381 12.26 20.27 1.32
CA GLU A 381 11.16 21.24 1.47
C GLU A 381 10.29 20.93 2.69
N ARG A 382 9.94 19.66 2.91
CA ARG A 382 9.16 19.24 4.09
C ARG A 382 9.92 19.43 5.40
N ILE A 383 11.23 19.15 5.43
CA ILE A 383 12.08 19.42 6.60
C ILE A 383 12.14 20.93 6.90
N LEU A 384 12.35 21.76 5.88
CA LEU A 384 12.43 23.22 6.05
C LEU A 384 11.14 23.78 6.65
N VAL A 385 10.00 23.44 6.06
CA VAL A 385 8.70 23.94 6.53
C VAL A 385 8.30 23.32 7.87
N GLY A 386 8.67 22.07 8.14
CA GLY A 386 8.47 21.43 9.44
C GLY A 386 9.18 22.15 10.57
N ASN A 387 10.45 22.53 10.35
CA ASN A 387 11.20 23.34 11.31
C ASN A 387 10.54 24.70 11.54
N TYR A 388 10.03 25.34 10.48
CA TYR A 388 9.30 26.61 10.60
C TYR A 388 8.06 26.49 11.50
N PHE A 389 7.25 25.44 11.32
CA PHE A 389 6.07 25.19 12.17
C PHE A 389 6.42 24.84 13.63
N LEU A 390 7.65 24.35 13.88
CA LEU A 390 8.13 23.96 15.20
C LEU A 390 8.91 25.05 15.93
N LEU A 391 9.11 26.23 15.31
CA LEU A 391 9.64 27.39 16.03
C LEU A 391 8.68 27.78 17.17
N GLU A 392 9.24 28.21 18.30
CA GLU A 392 8.47 28.57 19.51
C GLU A 392 7.33 29.55 19.21
N GLU A 393 7.61 30.58 18.41
CA GLU A 393 6.64 31.60 17.98
C GLU A 393 5.50 31.06 17.09
N ASN A 394 5.73 29.95 16.37
CA ASN A 394 4.78 29.38 15.40
C ASN A 394 4.07 28.12 15.94
N TYR A 395 4.58 27.50 16.99
CA TYR A 395 4.17 26.17 17.45
C TYR A 395 2.67 26.08 17.78
N GLU A 396 2.15 27.07 18.50
CA GLU A 396 0.73 27.15 18.87
C GLU A 396 -0.18 27.37 17.65
N GLU A 397 0.24 28.23 16.71
CA GLU A 397 -0.55 28.59 15.53
C GLU A 397 -0.64 27.45 14.52
N TYR A 398 0.43 26.67 14.35
CA TYR A 398 0.48 25.59 13.37
C TYR A 398 0.27 24.22 14.01
N TYR A 399 1.22 23.73 14.82
CA TYR A 399 1.21 22.34 15.29
C TYR A 399 0.04 22.07 16.23
N VAL A 400 -0.14 22.89 17.27
CA VAL A 400 -1.24 22.72 18.24
C VAL A 400 -2.59 22.91 17.56
N LYS A 401 -2.71 23.87 16.64
CA LYS A 401 -3.94 24.05 15.85
C LYS A 401 -4.25 22.85 14.98
N ALA A 402 -3.25 22.28 14.29
CA ALA A 402 -3.43 21.09 13.48
C ALA A 402 -3.84 19.88 14.33
N MET A 403 -3.28 19.71 15.54
CA MET A 403 -3.70 18.68 16.48
C MET A 403 -5.16 18.84 16.94
N LYS A 404 -5.62 20.08 17.18
CA LYS A 404 -7.03 20.38 17.49
C LYS A 404 -7.94 20.03 16.31
N ILE A 405 -7.54 20.34 15.08
CA ILE A 405 -8.30 19.94 13.87
C ILE A 405 -8.33 18.42 13.71
N ARG A 406 -7.22 17.73 13.94
CA ARG A 406 -7.18 16.25 13.90
C ARG A 406 -8.18 15.63 14.87
N ARG A 407 -8.31 16.20 16.07
CA ARG A 407 -9.32 15.78 17.04
C ARG A 407 -10.73 15.93 16.48
N LEU A 408 -11.07 17.06 15.85
CA LEU A 408 -12.38 17.26 15.22
C LEU A 408 -12.65 16.24 14.11
N ILE A 409 -11.64 15.92 13.29
CA ILE A 409 -11.75 14.85 12.28
C ILE A 409 -12.03 13.50 12.94
N SER A 410 -11.36 13.18 14.05
CA SER A 410 -11.64 11.94 14.79
C SER A 410 -13.04 11.93 15.41
N GLU A 411 -13.51 13.08 15.91
CA GLU A 411 -14.85 13.24 16.49
C GLU A 411 -15.96 13.06 15.45
N ASP A 412 -15.73 13.47 14.19
CA ASP A 412 -16.65 13.18 13.08
C ASP A 412 -16.86 11.67 12.90
N PHE A 413 -15.79 10.88 12.84
CA PHE A 413 -15.91 9.42 12.73
C PHE A 413 -16.57 8.81 13.96
N ASN A 414 -16.20 9.26 15.17
CA ASN A 414 -16.85 8.79 16.40
C ASN A 414 -18.36 9.05 16.38
N ALA A 415 -18.79 10.21 15.86
CA ALA A 415 -20.21 10.52 15.72
C ALA A 415 -20.91 9.56 14.73
N ILE A 416 -20.25 9.17 13.63
CA ILE A 416 -20.80 8.16 12.71
C ILE A 416 -21.02 6.83 13.42
N TRP A 417 -20.00 6.33 14.12
CA TRP A 417 -20.08 5.04 14.82
C TRP A 417 -21.12 5.05 15.94
N ASN A 418 -21.20 6.15 16.70
CA ASN A 418 -22.20 6.34 17.77
C ASN A 418 -23.65 6.43 17.24
N ASN A 419 -23.85 6.70 15.96
CA ASN A 419 -25.16 6.71 15.29
C ASN A 419 -25.50 5.36 14.63
N ASN A 420 -24.89 4.27 15.10
CA ASN A 420 -25.10 2.91 14.63
C ASN A 420 -24.85 2.76 13.12
N ILE A 421 -23.81 3.40 12.59
CA ILE A 421 -23.33 3.11 11.24
C ILE A 421 -22.19 2.11 11.36
N ASP A 422 -22.26 0.99 10.66
CA ASP A 422 -21.26 -0.08 10.75
C ASP A 422 -20.03 0.22 9.89
N LEU A 423 -20.26 0.79 8.71
CA LEU A 423 -19.25 1.03 7.69
C LEU A 423 -19.53 2.33 6.94
N LEU A 424 -18.49 2.93 6.39
CA LEU A 424 -18.61 3.98 5.39
C LEU A 424 -18.20 3.43 4.02
N LEU A 425 -18.95 3.78 2.97
CA LEU A 425 -18.56 3.54 1.58
C LEU A 425 -18.21 4.87 0.92
N THR A 426 -17.00 5.00 0.41
CA THR A 426 -16.50 6.20 -0.25
C THR A 426 -15.75 5.86 -1.54
N PRO A 427 -15.49 6.81 -2.44
CA PRO A 427 -14.43 6.67 -3.43
C PRO A 427 -13.07 6.44 -2.75
N THR A 428 -12.15 5.73 -3.41
CA THR A 428 -10.74 5.68 -2.96
C THR A 428 -9.92 6.82 -3.57
N THR A 429 -10.15 7.10 -4.86
CA THR A 429 -9.49 8.16 -5.63
C THR A 429 -10.54 8.95 -6.41
N LEU A 430 -10.25 10.20 -6.76
CA LEU A 430 -11.21 11.08 -7.46
C LEU A 430 -11.36 10.70 -8.94
N THR A 431 -10.33 10.10 -9.51
CA THR A 431 -10.27 9.65 -10.91
C THR A 431 -9.64 8.26 -10.99
N GLU A 432 -9.63 7.70 -12.21
CA GLU A 432 -8.66 6.67 -12.60
C GLU A 432 -7.21 7.16 -12.49
N ALA A 433 -6.23 6.26 -12.68
CA ALA A 433 -4.81 6.59 -12.61
C ALA A 433 -4.45 7.75 -13.56
N PRO A 434 -3.89 8.87 -13.06
CA PRO A 434 -3.45 9.98 -13.89
C PRO A 434 -2.34 9.57 -14.88
N LYS A 435 -2.30 10.23 -16.04
CA LYS A 435 -1.15 10.16 -16.94
C LYS A 435 0.05 10.84 -16.28
N TYR A 436 1.24 10.32 -16.51
CA TYR A 436 2.46 10.90 -15.96
C TYR A 436 2.64 12.38 -16.31
N ASN A 437 2.46 12.75 -17.58
CA ASN A 437 2.65 14.13 -18.04
C ASN A 437 1.68 15.11 -17.37
N ASP A 438 0.43 14.69 -17.18
CA ASP A 438 -0.57 15.49 -16.47
C ASP A 438 -0.24 15.58 -14.97
N PHE A 439 0.27 14.48 -14.39
CA PHE A 439 0.67 14.42 -12.99
C PHE A 439 1.82 15.38 -12.67
N ILE A 440 2.87 15.40 -13.49
CA ILE A 440 4.04 16.27 -13.27
C ILE A 440 3.79 17.75 -13.60
N SER A 441 2.60 18.10 -14.10
CA SER A 441 2.22 19.50 -14.36
C SER A 441 1.97 20.30 -13.07
N MET A 442 1.84 19.61 -11.93
CA MET A 442 1.63 20.20 -10.60
C MET A 442 2.73 19.73 -9.64
N ASP A 443 2.97 20.49 -8.58
CA ASP A 443 3.92 20.12 -7.54
C ASP A 443 3.41 18.94 -6.68
N ASN A 444 4.34 18.30 -5.96
CA ASN A 444 4.06 17.13 -5.11
C ASN A 444 3.00 17.41 -4.03
N GLN A 445 2.98 18.61 -3.43
CA GLN A 445 2.02 18.94 -2.37
C GLN A 445 0.60 19.04 -2.94
N THR A 446 0.46 19.70 -4.10
CA THR A 446 -0.81 19.81 -4.83
C THR A 446 -1.28 18.44 -5.32
N GLN A 447 -0.37 17.58 -5.78
CA GLN A 447 -0.75 16.21 -6.13
C GLN A 447 -1.22 15.41 -4.92
N CYS A 448 -0.52 15.47 -3.79
CA CYS A 448 -0.95 14.77 -2.58
C CYS A 448 -2.34 15.24 -2.11
N SER A 449 -2.63 16.55 -2.16
CA SER A 449 -3.95 17.06 -1.74
C SER A 449 -5.11 16.55 -2.60
N ILE A 450 -4.87 16.32 -3.89
CA ILE A 450 -5.87 15.78 -4.82
C ILE A 450 -5.97 14.27 -4.66
N GLN A 451 -4.83 13.57 -4.72
CA GLN A 451 -4.81 12.11 -4.80
C GLN A 451 -5.14 11.41 -3.47
N ASP A 452 -4.88 12.07 -2.33
CA ASP A 452 -5.11 11.51 -1.00
C ASP A 452 -6.39 12.03 -0.33
N TYR A 453 -7.16 12.88 -1.02
CA TYR A 453 -8.37 13.52 -0.49
C TYR A 453 -9.32 12.52 0.19
N CYS A 454 -9.63 11.41 -0.49
CA CYS A 454 -10.55 10.41 0.03
C CYS A 454 -9.93 9.46 1.08
N THR A 455 -8.60 9.36 1.13
CA THR A 455 -7.92 8.34 1.93
C THR A 455 -7.41 8.88 3.27
N GLN A 456 -6.96 10.13 3.30
CA GLN A 456 -6.26 10.71 4.44
C GLN A 456 -7.09 10.84 5.73
N PRO A 457 -8.41 11.12 5.69
CA PRO A 457 -9.23 11.15 6.91
C PRO A 457 -9.14 9.87 7.76
N ALA A 458 -9.00 8.70 7.12
CA ALA A 458 -8.88 7.43 7.84
C ALA A 458 -7.59 7.33 8.66
N ASN A 459 -6.46 7.88 8.18
CA ASN A 459 -5.20 7.92 8.93
C ASN A 459 -5.28 8.90 10.10
N MET A 460 -5.92 10.05 9.88
CA MET A 460 -6.14 11.05 10.92
C MET A 460 -6.89 10.47 12.12
N ALA A 461 -7.94 9.70 11.85
CA ALA A 461 -8.76 9.03 12.86
C ALA A 461 -8.21 7.67 13.33
N GLY A 462 -7.13 7.15 12.74
CA GLY A 462 -6.53 5.88 13.12
C GLY A 462 -7.37 4.63 12.79
N ILE A 463 -8.42 4.77 11.96
CA ILE A 463 -9.40 3.71 11.67
C ILE A 463 -9.00 2.81 10.51
N PRO A 464 -9.45 1.54 10.44
CA PRO A 464 -9.13 0.66 9.32
C PRO A 464 -9.90 1.06 8.05
N ALA A 465 -9.27 0.89 6.89
CA ALA A 465 -9.86 1.17 5.58
C ALA A 465 -9.33 0.21 4.50
N VAL A 466 -10.18 -0.19 3.56
CA VAL A 466 -9.80 -1.11 2.46
C VAL A 466 -10.24 -0.58 1.11
N ASN A 467 -9.34 -0.58 0.13
CA ASN A 467 -9.63 -0.36 -1.28
C ASN A 467 -10.13 -1.66 -1.93
N ILE A 468 -11.15 -1.55 -2.78
CA ILE A 468 -11.76 -2.64 -3.52
C ILE A 468 -11.89 -2.23 -5.00
N PRO A 469 -11.26 -2.95 -5.94
CA PRO A 469 -11.40 -2.66 -7.36
C PRO A 469 -12.77 -3.11 -7.85
N ILE A 470 -13.48 -2.23 -8.56
CA ILE A 470 -14.87 -2.46 -8.96
C ILE A 470 -14.97 -2.82 -10.44
N LYS A 471 -14.45 -1.95 -11.30
CA LYS A 471 -14.52 -2.12 -12.76
C LYS A 471 -13.43 -1.32 -13.47
N LEU A 472 -13.30 -1.52 -14.77
CA LEU A 472 -12.46 -0.68 -15.62
C LEU A 472 -13.23 0.54 -16.12
N SER A 473 -12.53 1.66 -16.27
CA SER A 473 -13.01 2.87 -16.94
C SER A 473 -13.10 2.68 -18.46
N LYS A 474 -13.62 3.69 -19.16
CA LYS A 474 -13.56 3.75 -20.63
C LYS A 474 -12.13 3.71 -21.20
N ASN A 475 -11.14 4.11 -20.40
CA ASN A 475 -9.72 4.11 -20.74
C ASN A 475 -9.01 2.82 -20.29
N ASN A 476 -9.76 1.78 -19.90
CA ASN A 476 -9.24 0.49 -19.42
C ASN A 476 -8.33 0.61 -18.18
N LEU A 477 -8.60 1.59 -17.33
CA LEU A 477 -7.91 1.75 -16.05
C LEU A 477 -8.83 1.35 -14.90
N PRO A 478 -8.28 0.82 -13.78
CA PRO A 478 -9.09 0.45 -12.62
C PRO A 478 -9.83 1.64 -12.02
N LEU A 479 -11.08 1.41 -11.65
CA LEU A 479 -11.90 2.26 -10.80
C LEU A 479 -12.23 1.49 -9.52
N SER A 480 -11.98 2.11 -8.37
CA SER A 480 -12.10 1.45 -7.08
C SER A 480 -12.90 2.29 -6.08
N LEU A 481 -13.46 1.62 -5.08
CA LEU A 481 -14.10 2.23 -3.93
C LEU A 481 -13.41 1.77 -2.64
N GLN A 482 -13.70 2.47 -1.57
CA GLN A 482 -13.14 2.27 -0.25
C GLN A 482 -14.25 1.98 0.75
N LEU A 483 -14.00 1.01 1.63
CA LEU A 483 -14.74 0.87 2.88
C LEU A 483 -13.90 1.37 4.06
N MET A 484 -14.55 1.95 5.06
CA MET A 484 -13.95 2.26 6.37
C MET A 484 -14.82 1.68 7.47
N ALA A 485 -14.21 1.21 8.55
CA ALA A 485 -14.91 0.73 9.74
C ALA A 485 -14.41 1.47 10.99
N SER A 486 -15.07 1.29 12.13
CA SER A 486 -14.53 1.72 13.41
C SER A 486 -13.25 0.93 13.78
N PRO A 487 -12.43 1.43 14.73
CA PRO A 487 -11.19 0.75 15.14
C PRO A 487 -11.40 -0.73 15.51
N PHE A 488 -10.48 -1.59 15.08
CA PHE A 488 -10.42 -3.03 15.34
C PHE A 488 -11.58 -3.87 14.76
N ASN A 489 -12.29 -3.32 13.78
CA ASN A 489 -13.36 -3.99 13.05
C ASN A 489 -12.94 -4.44 11.64
N GLU A 490 -11.69 -4.87 11.46
CA GLU A 490 -11.18 -5.40 10.19
C GLU A 490 -11.99 -6.61 9.70
N LYS A 491 -12.54 -7.43 10.61
CA LYS A 491 -13.33 -8.61 10.24
C LYS A 491 -14.58 -8.23 9.44
N ILE A 492 -15.40 -7.32 9.96
CA ILE A 492 -16.61 -6.86 9.24
C ILE A 492 -16.24 -6.07 7.98
N LEU A 493 -15.20 -5.22 8.07
CA LEU A 493 -14.66 -4.46 6.94
C LEU A 493 -14.31 -5.37 5.76
N LEU A 494 -13.52 -6.43 6.02
CA LEU A 494 -13.09 -7.36 4.99
C LEU A 494 -14.20 -8.33 4.59
N THR A 495 -15.13 -8.67 5.49
CA THR A 495 -16.33 -9.45 5.13
C THR A 495 -17.17 -8.73 4.08
N VAL A 496 -17.45 -7.44 4.26
CA VAL A 496 -18.21 -6.67 3.26
C VAL A 496 -17.38 -6.43 2.00
N ALA A 497 -16.06 -6.22 2.14
CA ALA A 497 -15.18 -6.14 0.97
C ALA A 497 -15.22 -7.42 0.13
N LYS A 498 -15.24 -8.60 0.77
CA LYS A 498 -15.35 -9.90 0.10
C LYS A 498 -16.70 -10.05 -0.61
N TRP A 499 -17.78 -9.61 0.02
CA TRP A 499 -19.11 -9.60 -0.61
C TRP A 499 -19.11 -8.73 -1.89
N ILE A 500 -18.53 -7.52 -1.83
CA ILE A 500 -18.40 -6.64 -3.00
C ILE A 500 -17.53 -7.31 -4.07
N GLU A 501 -16.36 -7.85 -3.70
CA GLU A 501 -15.46 -8.59 -4.60
C GLU A 501 -16.20 -9.71 -5.37
N GLN A 502 -16.98 -10.53 -4.66
CA GLN A 502 -17.77 -11.62 -5.24
C GLN A 502 -18.85 -11.11 -6.20
N ARG A 503 -19.45 -9.95 -5.91
CA ARG A 503 -20.50 -9.33 -6.73
C ARG A 503 -19.96 -8.69 -8.01
N VAL A 504 -18.88 -7.93 -7.91
CA VAL A 504 -18.33 -7.14 -9.02
C VAL A 504 -17.37 -7.95 -9.90
N GLN A 505 -16.65 -8.90 -9.29
CA GLN A 505 -15.71 -9.79 -9.97
C GLN A 505 -14.78 -9.04 -10.94
N PHE A 506 -13.99 -8.12 -10.40
CA PHE A 506 -13.05 -7.30 -11.17
C PHE A 506 -12.14 -8.18 -12.08
N PRO A 507 -11.76 -7.70 -13.29
CA PRO A 507 -10.99 -8.50 -14.23
C PRO A 507 -9.65 -8.97 -13.67
N LYS A 508 -9.29 -10.24 -13.91
CA LYS A 508 -8.02 -10.83 -13.47
C LYS A 508 -7.04 -10.92 -14.63
N LEU A 509 -5.80 -10.52 -14.36
CA LEU A 509 -4.69 -10.65 -15.30
C LEU A 509 -4.02 -12.02 -15.15
N GLU A 510 -3.70 -12.64 -16.28
CA GLU A 510 -2.99 -13.92 -16.36
C GLU A 510 -1.79 -13.79 -17.28
N LEU A 511 -0.66 -14.36 -16.88
CA LEU A 511 0.53 -14.42 -17.74
C LEU A 511 0.27 -15.37 -18.91
N LYS A 512 0.55 -14.92 -20.13
CA LYS A 512 0.45 -15.75 -21.35
C LYS A 512 1.43 -16.91 -21.27
N ASP A 513 1.07 -18.06 -21.84
CA ASP A 513 1.87 -19.30 -21.78
C ASP A 513 3.17 -19.25 -22.62
N ILE A 514 3.48 -18.13 -23.27
CA ILE A 514 4.41 -18.07 -24.41
C ILE A 514 5.89 -17.92 -23.98
N TYR A 515 6.23 -17.53 -22.73
CA TYR A 515 7.62 -17.08 -22.44
C TYR A 515 8.24 -17.48 -21.09
N LEU A 516 7.52 -18.12 -20.17
CA LEU A 516 8.05 -18.41 -18.83
C LEU A 516 8.62 -19.82 -18.66
N LEU A 517 8.36 -20.75 -19.59
CA LEU A 517 8.77 -22.17 -19.51
C LEU A 517 9.94 -22.61 -20.43
N GLU A 518 10.65 -21.68 -21.07
CA GLU A 518 12.02 -21.94 -21.56
C GLU A 518 13.07 -21.40 -20.57
#